data_AF-A0A967CCI4-F1
#
_entry.id   AF-A0A967CCI4-F1
#
_cell.length_a   1.000
_cell.length_b   1.000
_cell.length_c   1.000
_cell.angle_alpha   90.00
_cell.angle_beta   90.00
_cell.angle_gamma   90.00
#
_symmetry.space_group_name_H-M   'P 1'
#
loop_
_entity.id
_entity.type
_entity.pdbx_description
1 polymer ?
#
loop_
_entity_poly.entity_id
_entity_poly.type
_entity_poly.pdbx_seq_one_letter_code
_entity_poly.pdbx_strand_id
1 'polypeptide(L)'
;SDYRKFLGDSPDARYLTAPIESKYDYELTFDMGDADYLGVVIYDTNPLTGWNRATDSLYVLAENVGNAKHIRLASISSIDQTTNQADGLELQLSETAHTVMVRAYRFDGSVEENSHITIAVSSPTGSKSDITNQTRQHTSAGDALSVETRLANTSRFFNETWQGSRALARATAATANSFERPAEVSPDFVGIFYPTPDNSYHGGAFDLAPNEHLVIEGKAPEATFWSVTLQNHWMQSLAPSIGKASLRGDEIVLRDGRYRIWIGALPPPQGENWLSTGGLKQGLVAIRYLLATAEEAPSACVVQAADSMNEAIR
;
A
#
# COMPACT_ATOMS: atom_id res chain seq x y z
N SER A 1 -11.61 1.77 -8.46
CA SER A 1 -12.35 0.50 -8.66
C SER A 1 -12.96 0.12 -7.33
N ASP A 2 -14.18 0.56 -7.05
CA ASP A 2 -14.78 0.52 -5.70
C ASP A 2 -15.13 -0.90 -5.21
N TYR A 3 -14.87 -1.92 -6.04
CA TYR A 3 -15.28 -3.30 -5.83
C TYR A 3 -14.11 -4.28 -5.61
N ARG A 4 -12.85 -3.83 -5.60
CA ARG A 4 -11.68 -4.69 -5.32
C ARG A 4 -10.80 -4.09 -4.22
N LYS A 5 -11.08 -4.47 -2.99
CA LYS A 5 -10.35 -4.05 -1.79
C LYS A 5 -9.79 -5.27 -1.07
N PHE A 6 -8.49 -5.26 -0.79
CA PHE A 6 -7.78 -6.34 -0.10
C PHE A 6 -6.40 -5.86 0.34
N LEU A 7 -5.77 -6.62 1.24
CA LEU A 7 -4.37 -6.45 1.67
C LEU A 7 -4.04 -5.04 2.21
N GLY A 8 -5.03 -4.37 2.80
CA GLY A 8 -4.84 -3.08 3.44
C GLY A 8 -4.77 -1.94 2.43
N ASP A 9 -5.73 -1.90 1.51
CA ASP A 9 -5.83 -0.84 0.50
C ASP A 9 -5.92 0.55 1.15
N SER A 10 -5.26 1.52 0.51
CA SER A 10 -5.45 2.94 0.74
C SER A 10 -6.48 3.48 -0.25
N PRO A 11 -7.56 4.16 0.20
CA PRO A 11 -8.51 4.84 -0.69
C PRO A 11 -7.86 5.91 -1.56
N ASP A 12 -6.72 6.45 -1.12
CA ASP A 12 -5.99 7.54 -1.78
C ASP A 12 -4.95 7.04 -2.80
N ALA A 13 -4.91 5.72 -3.07
CA ALA A 13 -3.94 5.11 -3.96
C ALA A 13 -4.55 4.15 -4.97
N ARG A 14 -4.05 4.21 -6.21
CA ARG A 14 -4.26 3.19 -7.23
C ARG A 14 -3.10 2.23 -7.25
N TYR A 15 -3.46 0.95 -7.26
CA TYR A 15 -2.51 -0.15 -7.30
C TYR A 15 -2.56 -0.83 -8.67
N LEU A 16 -1.40 -0.96 -9.29
CA LEU A 16 -1.21 -1.73 -10.53
C LEU A 16 -0.16 -2.80 -10.27
N THR A 17 -0.37 -3.99 -10.82
CA THR A 17 0.60 -5.08 -10.73
C THR A 17 0.81 -5.71 -12.08
N ALA A 18 2.04 -6.19 -12.31
CA ALA A 18 2.36 -7.04 -13.44
C ALA A 18 3.28 -8.18 -12.99
N PRO A 19 3.02 -9.43 -13.41
CA PRO A 19 3.98 -10.50 -13.23
C PRO A 19 5.22 -10.22 -14.11
N ILE A 20 6.39 -10.51 -13.56
CA ILE A 20 7.68 -10.34 -14.24
C ILE A 20 8.56 -11.56 -13.98
N GLU A 21 9.54 -11.78 -14.85
CA GLU A 21 10.54 -12.82 -14.71
C GLU A 21 11.92 -12.24 -15.04
N SER A 22 12.93 -12.61 -14.25
CA SER A 22 14.32 -12.12 -14.38
C SER A 22 15.04 -12.53 -15.69
N LYS A 23 14.43 -13.41 -16.49
CA LYS A 23 14.89 -13.79 -17.83
C LYS A 23 14.53 -12.77 -18.93
N TYR A 24 13.79 -11.73 -18.58
CA TYR A 24 13.43 -10.63 -19.46
C TYR A 24 13.80 -9.30 -18.80
N ASP A 25 14.22 -8.36 -19.64
CA ASP A 25 14.24 -6.94 -19.29
C ASP A 25 12.89 -6.33 -19.69
N TYR A 26 12.45 -5.34 -18.92
CA TYR A 26 11.20 -4.63 -19.11
C TYR A 26 11.44 -3.13 -19.17
N GLU A 27 10.54 -2.45 -19.89
CA GLU A 27 10.40 -1.01 -19.85
C GLU A 27 9.02 -0.66 -19.31
N LEU A 28 9.00 0.06 -18.20
CA LEU A 28 7.80 0.64 -17.62
C LEU A 28 7.73 2.10 -18.07
N THR A 29 6.76 2.43 -18.91
CA THR A 29 6.47 3.81 -19.33
C THR A 29 5.37 4.38 -18.46
N PHE A 30 5.51 5.64 -18.04
CA PHE A 30 4.52 6.31 -17.21
C PHE A 30 4.28 7.76 -17.63
N ASP A 31 3.03 8.17 -17.49
CA ASP A 31 2.61 9.55 -17.36
C ASP A 31 1.96 9.73 -16.00
N MET A 32 2.48 10.68 -15.21
CA MET A 32 1.99 10.96 -13.87
C MET A 32 0.53 11.40 -13.91
N GLY A 33 0.10 12.09 -14.97
CA GLY A 33 -1.25 12.66 -15.03
C GLY A 33 -1.48 13.57 -13.82
N ASP A 34 -2.43 13.19 -12.98
CA ASP A 34 -2.84 13.84 -11.74
C ASP A 34 -2.35 13.12 -10.46
N ALA A 35 -1.51 12.10 -10.60
CA ALA A 35 -0.84 11.49 -9.45
C ALA A 35 0.25 12.42 -8.91
N ASP A 36 0.27 12.62 -7.59
CA ASP A 36 1.31 13.40 -6.90
C ASP A 36 2.56 12.55 -6.63
N TYR A 37 2.36 11.24 -6.49
CA TYR A 37 3.41 10.27 -6.17
C TYR A 37 3.21 8.97 -6.95
N LEU A 38 4.30 8.40 -7.44
CA LEU A 38 4.35 7.08 -8.05
C LEU A 38 5.48 6.28 -7.42
N GLY A 39 5.15 5.21 -6.71
CA GLY A 39 6.12 4.25 -6.17
C GLY A 39 6.11 2.95 -6.97
N VAL A 40 7.29 2.47 -7.36
CA VAL A 40 7.48 1.20 -8.08
C VAL A 40 8.29 0.26 -7.19
N VAL A 41 7.76 -0.93 -6.92
CA VAL A 41 8.41 -1.92 -6.06
C VAL A 41 8.49 -3.27 -6.76
N ILE A 42 9.68 -3.87 -6.76
CA ILE A 42 9.93 -5.24 -7.19
C ILE A 42 9.79 -6.17 -5.98
N TYR A 43 9.03 -7.25 -6.17
CA TYR A 43 8.83 -8.28 -5.16
C TYR A 43 9.44 -9.61 -5.59
N ASP A 44 10.19 -10.18 -4.65
CA ASP A 44 10.63 -11.56 -4.65
C ASP A 44 9.72 -12.42 -3.78
N THR A 45 9.81 -13.73 -3.97
CA THR A 45 9.32 -14.70 -2.99
C THR A 45 10.41 -14.95 -1.95
N ASN A 46 10.12 -14.64 -0.69
CA ASN A 46 11.02 -14.94 0.43
C ASN A 46 11.22 -16.47 0.53
N PRO A 47 12.46 -16.99 0.49
CA PRO A 47 12.71 -18.42 0.46
C PRO A 47 12.38 -19.15 1.77
N LEU A 48 12.29 -18.42 2.90
CA LEU A 48 11.97 -18.98 4.21
C LEU A 48 10.46 -19.04 4.46
N THR A 49 9.74 -17.97 4.13
CA THR A 49 8.31 -17.83 4.44
C THR A 49 7.39 -18.09 3.25
N GLY A 50 7.92 -17.99 2.03
CA GLY A 50 7.13 -18.01 0.80
C GLY A 50 6.36 -16.70 0.52
N TRP A 51 6.49 -15.68 1.38
CA TRP A 51 5.77 -14.41 1.23
C TRP A 51 6.55 -13.37 0.42
N ASN A 52 5.86 -12.30 0.02
CA ASN A 52 6.48 -11.26 -0.78
C ASN A 52 7.53 -10.49 0.02
N ARG A 53 8.66 -10.22 -0.61
CA ARG A 53 9.74 -9.39 -0.06
C ARG A 53 10.09 -8.33 -1.08
N ALA A 54 9.97 -7.06 -0.70
CA ALA A 54 10.47 -5.96 -1.53
C ALA A 54 11.99 -6.09 -1.69
N THR A 55 12.48 -6.06 -2.92
CA THR A 55 13.92 -6.27 -3.23
C THR A 55 14.57 -5.10 -3.93
N ASP A 56 13.83 -4.37 -4.73
CA ASP A 56 14.23 -3.06 -5.21
C ASP A 56 13.01 -2.16 -5.33
N SER A 57 13.22 -0.86 -5.21
CA SER A 57 12.15 0.12 -5.30
C SER A 57 12.66 1.51 -5.61
N LEU A 58 11.84 2.27 -6.30
CA LEU A 58 12.03 3.70 -6.46
C LEU A 58 10.70 4.41 -6.38
N TYR A 59 10.75 5.72 -6.20
CA TYR A 59 9.58 6.56 -6.32
C TYR A 59 9.88 7.81 -7.14
N VAL A 60 8.80 8.43 -7.62
CA VAL A 60 8.81 9.69 -8.36
C VAL A 60 7.72 10.57 -7.76
N LEU A 61 8.07 11.83 -7.49
CA LEU A 61 7.12 12.89 -7.12
C LEU A 61 6.81 13.74 -8.34
N ALA A 62 5.56 14.16 -8.49
CA ALA A 62 5.12 14.97 -9.63
C ALA A 62 5.92 16.27 -9.79
N GLU A 63 6.30 16.90 -8.68
CA GLU A 63 7.13 18.10 -8.65
C GLU A 63 8.59 17.86 -9.09
N ASN A 64 9.08 16.62 -9.00
CA ASN A 64 10.49 16.27 -9.21
C ASN A 64 10.72 15.29 -10.38
N VAL A 65 9.67 14.90 -11.13
CA VAL A 65 9.76 13.94 -12.24
C VAL A 65 10.62 14.43 -13.41
N GLY A 66 10.69 15.75 -13.61
CA GLY A 66 11.38 16.34 -14.75
C GLY A 66 10.89 15.78 -16.09
N ASN A 67 11.82 15.31 -16.92
CA ASN A 67 11.53 14.69 -18.22
C ASN A 67 11.47 13.16 -18.17
N ALA A 68 11.59 12.54 -16.99
CA ALA A 68 11.54 11.09 -16.88
C ALA A 68 10.15 10.58 -17.30
N LYS A 69 10.15 9.57 -18.18
CA LYS A 69 8.92 8.93 -18.70
C LYS A 69 9.00 7.41 -18.69
N HIS A 70 10.15 6.85 -18.36
CA HIS A 70 10.39 5.41 -18.38
C HIS A 70 11.25 4.99 -17.18
N ILE A 71 11.01 3.75 -16.73
CA ILE A 71 11.82 3.05 -15.74
C ILE A 71 12.21 1.71 -16.37
N ARG A 72 13.51 1.44 -16.43
CA ARG A 72 14.03 0.14 -16.87
C ARG A 72 13.98 -0.84 -15.71
N LEU A 73 13.50 -2.06 -15.95
CA LEU A 73 13.59 -3.18 -15.01
C LEU A 73 14.49 -4.25 -15.64
N ALA A 74 15.64 -4.53 -15.04
CA ALA A 74 16.65 -5.39 -15.67
C ALA A 74 17.34 -6.33 -14.67
N SER A 75 17.79 -7.49 -15.14
CA SER A 75 18.56 -8.44 -14.31
C SER A 75 19.89 -7.82 -13.85
N ILE A 76 20.34 -8.17 -12.65
CA ILE A 76 21.65 -7.71 -12.13
C ILE A 76 22.83 -8.04 -13.06
N SER A 77 22.71 -9.07 -13.90
CA SER A 77 23.72 -9.51 -14.87
C SER A 77 23.77 -8.67 -16.15
N SER A 78 22.72 -7.91 -16.48
CA SER A 78 22.68 -7.02 -17.64
C SER A 78 23.17 -5.59 -17.34
N ILE A 79 23.46 -5.29 -16.07
CA ILE A 79 23.85 -3.95 -15.60
C ILE A 79 25.33 -3.63 -15.90
N ASP A 80 26.16 -4.63 -16.21
CA ASP A 80 27.61 -4.44 -16.37
C ASP A 80 28.10 -4.18 -17.81
N GLN A 81 27.22 -3.88 -18.77
CA GLN A 81 27.64 -3.43 -20.09
C GLN A 81 26.73 -2.30 -20.62
N THR A 82 27.25 -1.07 -20.61
CA THR A 82 26.82 0.08 -21.45
C THR A 82 25.69 1.01 -20.99
N THR A 83 25.64 1.43 -19.73
CA THR A 83 24.85 2.63 -19.38
C THR A 83 25.72 3.71 -18.75
N ASN A 84 26.01 4.76 -19.55
CA ASN A 84 26.27 6.08 -18.99
C ASN A 84 25.06 6.43 -18.11
N GLN A 85 25.33 6.58 -16.83
CA GLN A 85 24.40 6.80 -15.71
C GLN A 85 23.73 8.19 -15.75
N ALA A 86 23.36 8.67 -16.94
CA ALA A 86 23.16 10.09 -17.18
C ALA A 86 21.69 10.56 -17.20
N ASP A 87 20.66 9.72 -17.36
CA ASP A 87 19.26 10.22 -17.39
C ASP A 87 18.14 9.18 -17.16
N GLY A 88 18.44 7.91 -16.86
CA GLY A 88 17.42 6.84 -16.78
C GLY A 88 17.11 6.39 -15.35
N LEU A 89 15.83 6.26 -15.00
CA LEU A 89 15.38 5.54 -13.80
C LEU A 89 15.49 4.02 -14.04
N GLU A 90 16.03 3.27 -13.09
CA GLU A 90 16.27 1.83 -13.24
C GLU A 90 16.03 1.07 -11.93
N LEU A 91 15.48 -0.14 -12.03
CA LEU A 91 15.31 -1.10 -10.94
C LEU A 91 15.88 -2.46 -11.32
N GLN A 92 16.40 -3.15 -10.32
CA GLN A 92 17.06 -4.44 -10.47
C GLN A 92 16.09 -5.59 -10.23
N LEU A 93 16.19 -6.61 -11.09
CA LEU A 93 15.49 -7.87 -10.95
C LEU A 93 16.45 -8.92 -10.40
N SER A 94 16.14 -9.42 -9.20
CA SER A 94 16.78 -10.63 -8.68
C SER A 94 16.33 -11.86 -9.49
N GLU A 95 17.05 -12.97 -9.37
CA GLU A 95 16.63 -14.23 -10.01
C GLU A 95 15.21 -14.67 -9.63
N THR A 96 14.74 -14.32 -8.43
CA THR A 96 13.43 -14.71 -7.87
C THR A 96 12.37 -13.61 -7.92
N ALA A 97 12.63 -12.52 -8.64
CA ALA A 97 11.64 -11.47 -8.90
C ALA A 97 10.44 -12.08 -9.63
N HIS A 98 9.23 -11.82 -9.11
CA HIS A 98 8.00 -12.40 -9.67
C HIS A 98 6.89 -11.38 -9.94
N THR A 99 6.97 -10.19 -9.36
CA THR A 99 5.95 -9.13 -9.54
C THR A 99 6.56 -7.75 -9.37
N VAL A 100 6.15 -6.82 -10.23
CA VAL A 100 6.26 -5.38 -9.99
C VAL A 100 4.91 -4.84 -9.56
N MET A 101 4.90 -3.98 -8.55
CA MET A 101 3.72 -3.21 -8.16
C MET A 101 4.01 -1.71 -8.30
N VAL A 102 3.05 -1.00 -8.86
CA VAL A 102 3.03 0.45 -8.91
C VAL A 102 1.92 0.97 -8.00
N ARG A 103 2.26 1.96 -7.17
CA ARG A 103 1.32 2.70 -6.33
C ARG A 103 1.31 4.16 -6.79
N ALA A 104 0.22 4.60 -7.38
CA ALA A 104 -0.01 6.01 -7.69
C ALA A 104 -0.88 6.61 -6.58
N TYR A 105 -0.36 7.61 -5.86
CA TYR A 105 -1.10 8.33 -4.81
C TYR A 105 -1.54 9.70 -5.30
N ARG A 106 -2.67 10.14 -4.75
CA ARG A 106 -3.20 11.49 -4.92
C ARG A 106 -3.45 12.10 -3.56
N PHE A 107 -2.88 13.28 -3.34
CA PHE A 107 -2.92 13.92 -2.04
C PHE A 107 -4.17 14.79 -1.88
N ASP A 108 -4.86 15.10 -2.97
CA ASP A 108 -6.11 15.87 -2.99
C ASP A 108 -7.38 15.02 -2.77
N GLY A 109 -7.27 13.70 -2.82
CA GLY A 109 -8.39 12.75 -2.65
C GLY A 109 -9.40 12.73 -3.80
N SER A 110 -9.04 13.29 -4.96
CA SER A 110 -9.87 13.24 -6.17
C SER A 110 -10.08 11.80 -6.67
N VAL A 111 -11.26 11.55 -7.26
CA VAL A 111 -11.66 10.22 -7.76
C VAL A 111 -11.32 9.99 -9.23
N GLU A 112 -11.27 11.05 -10.04
CA GLU A 112 -11.05 10.96 -11.49
C GLU A 112 -9.57 10.83 -11.78
N GLU A 113 -9.07 9.62 -12.03
CA GLU A 113 -7.64 9.37 -12.22
C GLU A 113 -7.25 9.26 -13.70
N ASN A 114 -6.21 10.00 -14.09
CA ASN A 114 -5.73 10.04 -15.48
C ASN A 114 -4.25 9.66 -15.63
N SER A 115 -3.63 9.09 -14.60
CA SER A 115 -2.30 8.46 -14.70
C SER A 115 -2.31 7.27 -15.67
N HIS A 116 -1.30 7.21 -16.53
CA HIS A 116 -1.15 6.15 -17.55
C HIS A 116 0.17 5.43 -17.35
N ILE A 117 0.10 4.16 -16.96
CA ILE A 117 1.28 3.32 -16.72
C ILE A 117 1.17 2.06 -17.58
N THR A 118 2.23 1.76 -18.32
CA THR A 118 2.33 0.57 -19.17
C THR A 118 3.66 -0.12 -18.94
N ILE A 119 3.68 -1.44 -19.07
CA ILE A 119 4.91 -2.23 -19.03
C ILE A 119 4.99 -3.11 -20.27
N ALA A 120 6.17 -3.19 -20.88
CA ALA A 120 6.45 -4.05 -22.02
C ALA A 120 7.79 -4.78 -21.83
N VAL A 121 7.91 -5.96 -22.42
CA VAL A 121 9.20 -6.66 -22.54
C VAL A 121 10.06 -5.90 -23.55
N SER A 122 11.25 -5.47 -23.15
CA SER A 122 12.19 -4.73 -24.01
C SER A 122 13.19 -5.68 -24.69
N SER A 123 13.68 -6.70 -23.98
CA SER A 123 14.54 -7.75 -24.53
C SER A 123 14.59 -9.00 -23.64
N PRO A 124 14.84 -10.21 -24.18
CA PRO A 124 15.31 -11.34 -23.38
C PRO A 124 16.71 -11.03 -22.81
N THR A 125 17.01 -11.44 -21.57
CA THR A 125 18.33 -11.24 -20.95
C THR A 125 19.44 -12.16 -21.50
N GLY A 126 19.21 -12.83 -22.63
CA GLY A 126 20.15 -13.77 -23.27
C GLY A 126 21.14 -13.10 -24.24
N SER A 127 22.40 -13.50 -24.15
CA SER A 127 23.50 -13.14 -25.08
C SER A 127 23.07 -13.14 -26.55
N LYS A 128 23.59 -12.17 -27.34
CA LYS A 128 23.39 -12.00 -28.80
C LYS A 128 23.66 -13.25 -29.67
N SER A 129 24.17 -14.34 -29.10
CA SER A 129 24.54 -15.56 -29.82
C SER A 129 23.37 -16.50 -30.17
N ASP A 130 22.18 -16.34 -29.59
CA ASP A 130 21.03 -17.24 -29.90
C ASP A 130 19.97 -16.62 -30.84
N ILE A 131 20.20 -15.39 -31.32
CA ILE A 131 19.19 -14.62 -32.07
C ILE A 131 19.03 -15.09 -33.53
N THR A 132 19.89 -15.98 -34.06
CA THR A 132 19.85 -16.34 -35.48
C THR A 132 18.77 -17.34 -35.91
N ASN A 133 17.86 -17.81 -35.04
CA ASN A 133 16.85 -18.81 -35.46
C ASN A 133 15.41 -18.63 -34.93
N GLN A 134 15.01 -17.42 -34.52
CA GLN A 134 13.60 -17.17 -34.14
C GLN A 134 12.95 -16.06 -34.96
N THR A 135 12.95 -16.21 -36.28
CA THR A 135 11.93 -15.62 -37.14
C THR A 135 10.65 -16.47 -37.05
N ARG A 136 10.05 -16.58 -35.86
CA ARG A 136 8.65 -16.97 -35.73
C ARG A 136 7.90 -15.76 -35.23
N GLN A 137 6.93 -15.32 -36.02
CA GLN A 137 5.89 -14.41 -35.56
C GLN A 137 5.37 -14.94 -34.21
N HIS A 138 5.62 -14.21 -33.13
CA HIS A 138 5.02 -14.47 -31.82
C HIS A 138 3.51 -14.25 -31.94
N THR A 139 2.78 -15.27 -32.37
CA THR A 139 1.33 -15.32 -32.21
C THR A 139 1.04 -15.57 -30.73
N SER A 140 0.46 -14.57 -30.09
CA SER A 140 0.18 -14.36 -28.67
C SER A 140 -0.75 -15.39 -27.97
N ALA A 141 -0.89 -16.59 -28.52
CA ALA A 141 -1.75 -17.65 -27.98
C ALA A 141 -0.98 -18.81 -27.33
N GLY A 142 0.33 -18.94 -27.55
CA GLY A 142 1.16 -20.06 -27.04
C GLY A 142 1.79 -19.86 -25.66
N ASP A 143 1.93 -18.61 -25.21
CA ASP A 143 2.67 -18.23 -23.98
C ASP A 143 1.75 -17.93 -22.78
N ALA A 144 0.44 -18.11 -22.93
CA ALA A 144 -0.49 -17.94 -21.81
C ALA A 144 -0.37 -19.13 -20.86
N LEU A 145 -0.20 -18.86 -19.55
CA LEU A 145 -0.29 -19.87 -18.49
C LEU A 145 -1.54 -20.74 -18.71
N SER A 146 -1.42 -22.05 -18.51
CA SER A 146 -2.56 -22.97 -18.66
C SER A 146 -3.71 -22.58 -17.72
N VAL A 147 -4.95 -22.98 -18.06
CA VAL A 147 -6.13 -22.68 -17.22
C VAL A 147 -5.92 -23.23 -15.81
N GLU A 148 -5.35 -24.42 -15.70
CA GLU A 148 -5.04 -25.12 -14.46
C GLU A 148 -4.04 -24.31 -13.63
N THR A 149 -2.94 -23.84 -14.23
CA THR A 149 -1.94 -23.01 -13.53
C THR A 149 -2.55 -21.70 -13.06
N ARG A 150 -3.35 -21.02 -13.89
CA ARG A 150 -4.02 -19.77 -13.50
C ARG A 150 -5.00 -19.99 -12.34
N LEU A 151 -5.75 -21.09 -12.35
CA LEU A 151 -6.68 -21.43 -11.28
C LEU A 151 -5.94 -21.78 -9.98
N ALA A 152 -4.84 -22.53 -10.07
CA ALA A 152 -3.99 -22.84 -8.93
C ALA A 152 -3.39 -21.58 -8.30
N ASN A 153 -2.85 -20.67 -9.12
CA ASN A 153 -2.29 -19.39 -8.65
C ASN A 153 -3.37 -18.51 -8.01
N THR A 154 -4.55 -18.42 -8.63
CA THR A 154 -5.69 -17.67 -8.07
C THR A 154 -6.13 -18.24 -6.71
N SER A 155 -6.22 -19.57 -6.60
CA SER A 155 -6.61 -20.24 -5.36
C SER A 155 -5.57 -20.04 -4.26
N ARG A 156 -4.27 -20.11 -4.62
CA ARG A 156 -3.17 -19.82 -3.70
C ARG A 156 -3.24 -18.39 -3.17
N PHE A 157 -3.33 -17.41 -4.07
CA PHE A 157 -3.44 -16.00 -3.72
C PHE A 157 -4.61 -15.72 -2.77
N PHE A 158 -5.80 -16.28 -3.07
CA PHE A 158 -6.97 -16.13 -2.22
C PHE A 158 -6.74 -16.73 -0.82
N ASN A 159 -6.22 -17.95 -0.76
CA ASN A 159 -5.97 -18.63 0.51
C ASN A 159 -4.92 -17.90 1.36
N GLU A 160 -3.82 -17.44 0.77
CA GLU A 160 -2.78 -16.69 1.48
C GLU A 160 -3.30 -15.35 2.00
N THR A 161 -4.02 -14.60 1.16
CA THR A 161 -4.65 -13.33 1.55
C THR A 161 -5.65 -13.52 2.70
N TRP A 162 -6.49 -14.55 2.61
CA TRP A 162 -7.47 -14.89 3.62
C TRP A 162 -6.82 -15.29 4.95
N GLN A 163 -5.86 -16.22 4.91
CA GLN A 163 -5.18 -16.68 6.13
C GLN A 163 -4.36 -15.57 6.77
N GLY A 164 -3.67 -14.75 5.96
CA GLY A 164 -2.95 -13.58 6.42
C GLY A 164 -3.86 -12.58 7.14
N SER A 165 -4.99 -12.21 6.53
CA SER A 165 -5.94 -11.29 7.16
C SER A 165 -6.47 -11.82 8.51
N ARG A 166 -6.76 -13.13 8.59
CA ARG A 166 -7.17 -13.77 9.85
C ARG A 166 -6.06 -13.79 10.90
N ALA A 167 -4.83 -14.07 10.49
CA ALA A 167 -3.69 -14.06 11.38
C ALA A 167 -3.44 -12.66 11.93
N LEU A 168 -3.54 -11.62 11.10
CA LEU A 168 -3.41 -10.23 11.52
C LEU A 168 -4.49 -9.89 12.54
N ALA A 169 -5.76 -10.13 12.20
CA ALA A 169 -6.89 -9.83 13.07
C ALA A 169 -6.77 -10.51 14.45
N ARG A 170 -6.30 -11.76 14.50
CA ARG A 170 -6.05 -12.47 15.77
C ARG A 170 -4.92 -11.84 16.56
N ALA A 171 -3.80 -11.53 15.90
CA ALA A 171 -2.67 -10.94 16.59
C ALA A 171 -3.00 -9.57 17.17
N THR A 172 -3.70 -8.73 16.40
CA THR A 172 -4.10 -7.39 16.84
C THR A 172 -5.25 -7.39 17.85
N ALA A 173 -6.00 -8.49 17.98
CA ALA A 173 -7.08 -8.58 18.97
C ALA A 173 -6.55 -8.52 20.42
N ALA A 174 -5.33 -9.02 20.66
CA ALA A 174 -4.71 -8.98 21.99
C ALA A 174 -4.33 -7.56 22.44
N THR A 175 -4.12 -6.65 21.49
CA THR A 175 -3.76 -5.24 21.72
C THR A 175 -4.79 -4.28 21.11
N ALA A 176 -6.05 -4.74 21.00
CA ALA A 176 -7.13 -3.91 20.51
C ALA A 176 -7.25 -2.64 21.35
N ASN A 177 -7.49 -1.52 20.68
CA ASN A 177 -7.64 -0.19 21.27
C ASN A 177 -6.37 0.44 21.89
N SER A 178 -5.17 -0.17 21.82
CA SER A 178 -3.95 0.39 22.44
C SER A 178 -2.81 0.74 21.48
N PHE A 179 -2.89 0.43 20.18
CA PHE A 179 -1.81 0.59 19.18
C PHE A 179 -0.44 -0.01 19.59
N GLU A 180 -0.43 -0.82 20.63
CA GLU A 180 0.72 -1.59 21.03
C GLU A 180 0.95 -2.70 19.99
N ARG A 181 2.22 -2.88 19.63
CA ARG A 181 2.61 -3.93 18.69
C ARG A 181 2.34 -5.31 19.33
N PRO A 182 1.58 -6.19 18.67
CA PRO A 182 1.41 -7.55 19.18
C PRO A 182 2.75 -8.29 19.24
N ALA A 183 3.03 -8.96 20.35
CA ALA A 183 4.28 -9.69 20.58
C ALA A 183 4.50 -10.86 19.58
N GLU A 184 3.42 -11.40 19.01
CA GLU A 184 3.44 -12.61 18.19
C GLU A 184 3.67 -12.34 16.69
N VAL A 185 3.72 -11.08 16.26
CA VAL A 185 3.83 -10.73 14.83
C VAL A 185 5.29 -10.55 14.42
N SER A 186 5.82 -11.55 13.74
CA SER A 186 7.12 -11.47 13.06
C SER A 186 7.16 -10.25 12.12
N PRO A 187 8.30 -9.54 12.02
CA PRO A 187 8.48 -8.50 11.00
C PRO A 187 8.16 -8.97 9.58
N ASP A 188 8.44 -10.25 9.27
CA ASP A 188 8.19 -10.81 7.93
C ASP A 188 6.71 -10.97 7.60
N PHE A 189 5.83 -10.94 8.60
CA PHE A 189 4.38 -11.10 8.43
C PHE A 189 3.78 -10.08 7.46
N VAL A 190 4.37 -8.89 7.39
CA VAL A 190 3.92 -7.83 6.47
C VAL A 190 4.09 -8.23 5.01
N GLY A 191 4.97 -9.19 4.69
CA GLY A 191 5.21 -9.68 3.34
C GLY A 191 3.97 -10.26 2.65
N ILE A 192 2.98 -10.72 3.42
CA ILE A 192 1.69 -11.15 2.85
C ILE A 192 0.98 -10.00 2.12
N PHE A 193 1.19 -8.76 2.58
CA PHE A 193 0.44 -7.58 2.16
C PHE A 193 1.18 -6.69 1.16
N TYR A 194 2.27 -7.18 0.56
CA TYR A 194 3.10 -6.40 -0.38
C TYR A 194 3.50 -5.05 0.24
N PRO A 195 4.41 -5.03 1.23
CA PRO A 195 4.80 -3.79 1.90
C PRO A 195 5.56 -2.88 0.93
N THR A 196 5.51 -1.56 1.14
CA THR A 196 6.34 -0.58 0.41
C THR A 196 7.30 0.07 1.40
N PRO A 197 8.58 0.29 1.05
CA PRO A 197 9.55 0.90 1.97
C PRO A 197 9.24 2.38 2.23
N ASP A 198 8.51 3.04 1.34
CA ASP A 198 8.19 4.48 1.44
C ASP A 198 7.14 4.81 2.51
N ASN A 199 6.41 3.82 3.02
CA ASN A 199 5.39 4.02 4.05
C ASN A 199 5.87 3.52 5.40
N SER A 200 5.88 4.41 6.38
CA SER A 200 5.79 4.04 7.79
C SER A 200 4.33 3.74 8.13
N TYR A 201 4.10 2.60 8.79
CA TYR A 201 2.77 2.13 9.17
C TYR A 201 2.60 2.17 10.70
N HIS A 202 1.54 2.83 11.15
CA HIS A 202 1.06 2.80 12.53
C HIS A 202 -0.40 2.36 12.61
N GLY A 203 -0.90 2.19 13.83
CA GLY A 203 -2.27 1.81 14.10
C GLY A 203 -2.39 0.42 14.72
N GLY A 204 -3.56 -0.20 14.60
CA GLY A 204 -3.90 -1.43 15.29
C GLY A 204 -5.35 -1.83 15.07
N ALA A 205 -5.91 -2.66 15.95
CA ALA A 205 -7.33 -3.01 15.91
C ALA A 205 -8.16 -2.10 16.80
N PHE A 206 -9.44 -1.94 16.45
CA PHE A 206 -10.47 -1.43 17.36
C PHE A 206 -11.47 -2.54 17.70
N ASP A 207 -11.95 -2.55 18.95
CA ASP A 207 -13.10 -3.32 19.42
C ASP A 207 -13.90 -2.42 20.37
N LEU A 208 -15.02 -1.87 19.87
CA LEU A 208 -15.75 -0.79 20.52
C LEU A 208 -17.20 -1.19 20.76
N ALA A 209 -17.71 -0.91 21.96
CA ALA A 209 -19.15 -0.90 22.19
C ALA A 209 -19.84 0.22 21.38
N PRO A 210 -21.17 0.16 21.14
CA PRO A 210 -21.88 1.16 20.34
C PRO A 210 -21.75 2.61 20.83
N ASN A 211 -21.46 2.81 22.12
CA ASN A 211 -21.33 4.10 22.80
C ASN A 211 -19.88 4.45 23.16
N GLU A 212 -18.91 3.72 22.62
CA GLU A 212 -17.48 3.95 22.82
C GLU A 212 -16.85 4.59 21.59
N HIS A 213 -15.81 5.37 21.84
CA HIS A 213 -14.93 5.91 20.82
C HIS A 213 -13.50 5.51 21.11
N LEU A 214 -12.77 5.11 20.08
CA LEU A 214 -11.31 5.09 20.11
C LEU A 214 -10.82 6.49 19.73
N VAL A 215 -10.17 7.18 20.66
CA VAL A 215 -9.53 8.47 20.40
C VAL A 215 -8.07 8.22 20.09
N ILE A 216 -7.63 8.69 18.93
CA ILE A 216 -6.23 8.64 18.51
C ILE A 216 -5.65 10.04 18.62
N GLU A 217 -4.49 10.14 19.26
CA GLU A 217 -3.73 11.38 19.37
C GLU A 217 -2.29 11.18 18.92
N GLY A 218 -1.73 12.19 18.28
CA GLY A 218 -0.37 12.15 17.78
C GLY A 218 0.15 13.54 17.41
N LYS A 219 1.46 13.62 17.17
CA LYS A 219 2.06 14.77 16.50
C LYS A 219 1.95 14.55 14.99
N ALA A 220 1.61 15.59 14.23
CA ALA A 220 1.62 15.51 12.78
C ALA A 220 3.03 15.15 12.28
N PRO A 221 3.18 14.17 11.37
CA PRO A 221 4.48 13.79 10.85
C PRO A 221 5.03 14.85 9.88
N GLU A 222 6.34 14.93 9.75
CA GLU A 222 6.99 15.57 8.60
C GLU A 222 7.06 14.55 7.47
N ALA A 223 5.98 14.45 6.70
CA ALA A 223 5.81 13.48 5.61
C ALA A 223 5.28 14.17 4.35
N THR A 224 5.57 13.57 3.19
CA THR A 224 5.05 14.07 1.90
C THR A 224 3.54 13.90 1.83
N PHE A 225 3.03 12.80 2.38
CA PHE A 225 1.62 12.52 2.51
C PHE A 225 1.37 11.67 3.76
N TRP A 226 0.21 11.82 4.38
CA TRP A 226 -0.22 10.88 5.39
C TRP A 226 -1.73 10.73 5.46
N SER A 227 -2.19 9.59 5.95
CA SER A 227 -3.63 9.33 6.15
C SER A 227 -3.91 8.39 7.31
N VAL A 228 -5.14 8.45 7.80
CA VAL A 228 -5.72 7.53 8.77
C VAL A 228 -6.95 6.88 8.15
N THR A 229 -6.90 5.57 7.93
CA THR A 229 -7.95 4.80 7.24
C THR A 229 -8.46 3.67 8.12
N LEU A 230 -9.78 3.54 8.24
CA LEU A 230 -10.44 2.39 8.84
C LEU A 230 -10.62 1.28 7.82
N GLN A 231 -10.37 0.06 8.27
CA GLN A 231 -10.53 -1.15 7.50
C GLN A 231 -11.34 -2.18 8.30
N ASN A 232 -12.03 -3.08 7.60
CA ASN A 232 -12.58 -4.26 8.27
C ASN A 232 -11.45 -5.26 8.59
N HIS A 233 -11.79 -6.35 9.28
CA HIS A 233 -10.81 -7.38 9.64
C HIS A 233 -10.29 -8.20 8.44
N TRP A 234 -10.82 -7.97 7.23
CA TRP A 234 -10.30 -8.49 5.96
C TRP A 234 -9.34 -7.49 5.28
N MET A 235 -8.96 -6.43 5.99
CA MET A 235 -8.09 -5.34 5.52
C MET A 235 -8.65 -4.63 4.28
N GLN A 236 -9.96 -4.44 4.25
CA GLN A 236 -10.65 -3.69 3.21
C GLN A 236 -11.05 -2.33 3.76
N SER A 237 -10.68 -1.24 3.08
CA SER A 237 -11.09 0.11 3.48
C SER A 237 -12.61 0.24 3.57
N LEU A 238 -13.09 0.83 4.67
CA LEU A 238 -14.53 1.00 4.90
C LEU A 238 -15.10 2.12 4.01
N ALA A 239 -16.39 2.01 3.69
CA ALA A 239 -17.16 3.03 2.99
C ALA A 239 -18.52 3.17 3.69
N PRO A 240 -18.57 3.81 4.88
CA PRO A 240 -19.79 3.94 5.66
C PRO A 240 -20.80 4.84 4.93
N SER A 241 -22.10 4.62 5.18
CA SER A 241 -23.17 5.47 4.63
C SER A 241 -23.23 6.85 5.27
N ILE A 242 -22.65 7.02 6.47
CA ILE A 242 -22.59 8.26 7.24
C ILE A 242 -21.16 8.47 7.72
N GLY A 243 -20.66 9.70 7.53
CA GLY A 243 -19.29 10.08 7.89
C GLY A 243 -18.25 9.57 6.89
N LYS A 244 -16.97 9.79 7.21
CA LYS A 244 -15.82 9.26 6.46
C LYS A 244 -15.22 8.07 7.19
N ALA A 245 -14.52 7.21 6.46
CA ALA A 245 -13.67 6.16 7.04
C ALA A 245 -12.20 6.31 6.68
N SER A 246 -11.84 7.39 5.99
CA SER A 246 -10.46 7.80 5.77
C SER A 246 -10.37 9.31 5.91
N LEU A 247 -9.26 9.78 6.47
CA LEU A 247 -8.88 11.19 6.49
C LEU A 247 -7.43 11.30 6.04
N ARG A 248 -7.16 12.20 5.11
CA ARG A 248 -5.82 12.60 4.73
C ARG A 248 -5.32 13.70 5.66
N GLY A 249 -4.00 13.89 5.72
CA GLY A 249 -3.36 14.85 6.61
C GLY A 249 -3.83 16.30 6.44
N ASP A 250 -4.14 16.69 5.20
CA ASP A 250 -4.68 18.00 4.82
C ASP A 250 -6.14 18.20 5.25
N GLU A 251 -6.87 17.12 5.55
CA GLU A 251 -8.25 17.15 6.04
C GLU A 251 -8.34 17.18 7.57
N ILE A 252 -7.23 16.95 8.27
CA ILE A 252 -7.19 16.79 9.72
C ILE A 252 -6.87 18.11 10.40
N VAL A 253 -7.77 18.56 11.27
CA VAL A 253 -7.52 19.74 12.12
C VAL A 253 -6.34 19.49 13.06
N LEU A 254 -5.33 20.37 12.98
CA LEU A 254 -4.16 20.38 13.86
C LEU A 254 -4.27 21.47 14.93
N ARG A 255 -3.88 21.13 16.16
CA ARG A 255 -3.81 22.04 17.32
C ARG A 255 -2.38 21.96 17.86
N ASP A 256 -1.62 23.06 17.73
CA ASP A 256 -0.20 23.12 18.09
C ASP A 256 0.63 21.98 17.46
N GLY A 257 0.37 21.68 16.18
CA GLY A 257 1.04 20.61 15.44
C GLY A 257 0.64 19.18 15.85
N ARG A 258 -0.40 19.03 16.68
CA ARG A 258 -0.95 17.73 17.10
C ARG A 258 -2.33 17.50 16.52
N TYR A 259 -2.68 16.24 16.29
CA TYR A 259 -4.00 15.85 15.85
C TYR A 259 -4.72 15.01 16.91
N ARG A 260 -6.04 15.08 16.87
CA ARG A 260 -6.96 14.21 17.59
C ARG A 260 -8.03 13.74 16.62
N ILE A 261 -8.27 12.43 16.58
CA ILE A 261 -9.28 11.81 15.73
C ILE A 261 -10.10 10.83 16.55
N TRP A 262 -11.42 10.98 16.47
CA TRP A 262 -12.37 10.10 17.10
C TRP A 262 -12.81 9.01 16.12
N ILE A 263 -12.78 7.76 16.56
CA ILE A 263 -13.28 6.61 15.80
C ILE A 263 -14.45 6.01 16.57
N GLY A 264 -15.61 5.89 15.94
CA GLY A 264 -16.77 5.29 16.57
C GLY A 264 -17.97 5.21 15.64
N ALA A 265 -19.04 4.54 16.09
CA ALA A 265 -20.28 4.40 15.33
C ALA A 265 -21.09 5.71 15.30
N LEU A 266 -20.90 6.58 16.30
CA LEU A 266 -21.62 7.84 16.46
C LEU A 266 -20.68 9.04 16.29
N PRO A 267 -21.17 10.20 15.83
CA PRO A 267 -20.37 11.42 15.75
C PRO A 267 -19.76 11.84 17.10
N PRO A 268 -18.58 12.48 17.12
CA PRO A 268 -17.94 12.99 18.32
C PRO A 268 -18.50 14.37 18.70
N PRO A 269 -17.96 15.02 19.75
CA PRO A 269 -18.24 16.42 20.04
C PRO A 269 -17.98 17.33 18.82
N GLN A 270 -18.68 18.47 18.77
CA GLN A 270 -18.58 19.40 17.65
C GLN A 270 -17.14 19.92 17.48
N GLY A 271 -16.65 19.90 16.24
CA GLY A 271 -15.32 20.41 15.89
C GLY A 271 -14.19 19.38 15.95
N GLU A 272 -14.49 18.14 16.32
CA GLU A 272 -13.53 17.03 16.29
C GLU A 272 -13.50 16.32 14.93
N ASN A 273 -12.31 15.86 14.51
CA ASN A 273 -12.19 14.97 13.36
C ASN A 273 -12.79 13.60 13.73
N TRP A 274 -13.58 13.04 12.81
CA TRP A 274 -14.29 11.79 13.03
C TRP A 274 -14.11 10.80 11.89
N LEU A 275 -13.85 9.54 12.26
CA LEU A 275 -13.95 8.40 11.37
C LEU A 275 -15.07 7.47 11.86
N SER A 276 -16.04 7.23 10.98
CA SER A 276 -17.18 6.37 11.21
C SER A 276 -16.82 4.91 11.00
N THR A 277 -17.08 4.07 12.00
CA THR A 277 -16.92 2.62 11.86
C THR A 277 -18.00 1.98 10.98
N GLY A 278 -19.01 2.76 10.54
CA GLY A 278 -20.17 2.23 9.81
C GLY A 278 -21.00 1.24 10.62
N GLY A 279 -20.92 1.30 11.95
CA GLY A 279 -21.59 0.37 12.87
C GLY A 279 -20.81 -0.93 13.11
N LEU A 280 -19.61 -1.09 12.54
CA LEU A 280 -18.75 -2.22 12.88
C LEU A 280 -18.24 -2.07 14.31
N LYS A 281 -18.38 -3.15 15.08
CA LYS A 281 -17.81 -3.29 16.43
C LYS A 281 -16.30 -3.42 16.39
N GLN A 282 -15.80 -4.15 15.39
CA GLN A 282 -14.40 -4.54 15.25
C GLN A 282 -13.86 -4.22 13.87
N GLY A 283 -12.60 -3.84 13.82
CA GLY A 283 -11.88 -3.56 12.58
C GLY A 283 -10.44 -3.13 12.85
N LEU A 284 -9.83 -2.52 11.85
CA LEU A 284 -8.45 -2.07 11.88
C LEU A 284 -8.37 -0.57 11.62
N VAL A 285 -7.35 0.06 12.19
CA VAL A 285 -6.92 1.42 11.88
C VAL A 285 -5.55 1.31 11.24
N ALA A 286 -5.43 1.82 10.02
CA ALA A 286 -4.17 1.92 9.30
C ALA A 286 -3.78 3.40 9.17
N ILE A 287 -2.67 3.77 9.80
CA ILE A 287 -2.07 5.09 9.68
C ILE A 287 -0.85 4.95 8.78
N ARG A 288 -0.78 5.73 7.71
CA ARG A 288 0.31 5.70 6.73
C ARG A 288 1.00 7.04 6.70
N TYR A 289 2.31 7.05 6.95
CA TYR A 289 3.16 8.22 6.76
C TYR A 289 4.07 7.94 5.55
N LEU A 290 3.75 8.55 4.41
CA LEU A 290 4.43 8.36 3.14
C LEU A 290 5.61 9.32 3.02
N LEU A 291 6.81 8.77 2.83
CA LEU A 291 8.08 9.50 2.77
C LEU A 291 8.28 10.39 4.01
N ALA A 292 8.07 9.82 5.19
CA ALA A 292 8.28 10.51 6.46
C ALA A 292 9.78 10.73 6.73
N THR A 293 10.13 11.94 7.12
CA THR A 293 11.49 12.33 7.54
C THR A 293 11.59 12.55 9.05
N ALA A 294 10.47 12.85 9.70
CA ALA A 294 10.34 12.85 11.16
C ALA A 294 8.92 12.42 11.57
N GLU A 295 8.82 11.46 12.47
CA GLU A 295 7.54 10.91 12.93
C GLU A 295 7.60 10.45 14.40
N GLU A 296 6.43 10.38 15.03
CA GLU A 296 6.24 9.83 16.37
C GLU A 296 5.06 8.85 16.32
N ALA A 297 5.16 7.74 17.06
CA ALA A 297 4.06 6.78 17.14
C ALA A 297 2.86 7.43 17.86
N PRO A 298 1.65 7.39 17.28
CA PRO A 298 0.46 7.90 17.95
C PRO A 298 -0.01 6.96 19.05
N SER A 299 -0.76 7.52 20.01
CA SER A 299 -1.42 6.77 21.08
C SER A 299 -2.91 6.61 20.80
N ALA A 300 -3.52 5.57 21.37
CA ALA A 300 -4.95 5.35 21.30
C ALA A 300 -5.53 5.03 22.69
N CYS A 301 -6.73 5.52 22.98
CA CYS A 301 -7.46 5.19 24.19
C CYS A 301 -8.97 5.12 23.93
N VAL A 302 -9.69 4.34 24.72
CA VAL A 302 -11.15 4.26 24.64
C VAL A 302 -11.77 5.28 25.59
N VAL A 303 -12.77 6.00 25.10
CA VAL A 303 -13.60 6.91 25.89
C VAL A 303 -15.07 6.61 25.67
N GLN A 304 -15.90 6.95 26.66
CA GLN A 304 -17.35 6.84 26.53
C GLN A 304 -17.94 8.09 25.86
N ALA A 305 -19.00 7.92 25.06
CA ALA A 305 -19.69 9.04 24.43
C ALA A 305 -20.20 10.09 25.45
N ALA A 306 -20.55 9.67 26.67
CA ALA A 306 -20.97 10.59 27.73
C ALA A 306 -19.83 11.50 28.23
N ASP A 307 -18.60 10.99 28.28
CA ASP A 307 -17.43 11.76 28.73
C ASP A 307 -17.00 12.77 27.66
N SER A 308 -17.24 12.44 26.38
CA SER A 308 -16.94 13.30 25.25
C SER A 308 -17.75 14.61 25.25
N MET A 309 -19.01 14.59 25.69
CA MET A 309 -19.82 15.81 25.82
C MET A 309 -19.33 16.75 26.93
N ASN A 310 -18.58 16.24 27.92
CA ASN A 310 -18.04 17.06 29.00
C ASN A 310 -16.72 17.76 28.62
N GLU A 311 -15.93 17.21 27.70
CA GLU A 311 -14.72 17.88 27.19
C GLU A 311 -15.04 19.13 26.37
N ALA A 312 -16.19 19.16 25.68
CA ALA A 312 -16.64 20.34 24.92
C ALA A 312 -17.05 21.54 25.79
N ILE A 313 -17.06 21.40 27.13
CA ILE A 313 -17.46 22.43 28.10
C ILE A 313 -16.23 23.02 28.84
N ARG A 314 -15.00 22.66 28.48
CA ARG A 314 -13.76 23.26 29.02
C ARG A 314 -12.97 24.00 27.96
#